data_AF-W0PLR5-F1
#
_entry.id   AF-W0PLR5-F1
#
_cell.length_a   1.000
_cell.length_b   1.000
_cell.length_c   1.000
_cell.angle_alpha   90.00
_cell.angle_beta   90.00
_cell.angle_gamma   90.00
#
_symmetry.space_group_name_H-M   'P 1'
#
loop_
_entity.id
_entity.type
_entity.pdbx_description
1 polymer ?
#
loop_
_entity_poly.entity_id
_entity_poly.type
_entity_poly.pdbx_seq_one_letter_code
_entity_poly.pdbx_strand_id
1 'polypeptide(L)'
;MRESVVVKGFDWDVGNWPKCGKHGLSRAEVEEVFEGPLMLMTDPHLGQQRMRAIGKTRSGRYVFLVFVIRAVNGRHLIRPISARYMHQKEITFYEQQYRKT
;
A
#
# COMPACT_ATOMS: atom_id res chain seq x y z
N MET A 1 6.37 -19.46 -14.63
CA MET A 1 5.90 -18.17 -15.17
C MET A 1 5.47 -17.31 -14.00
N ARG A 2 5.94 -16.07 -13.86
CA ARG A 2 5.37 -15.14 -12.87
C ARG A 2 4.12 -14.54 -13.52
N GLU A 3 2.94 -14.87 -12.99
CA GLU A 3 1.71 -14.20 -13.43
C GLU A 3 1.75 -12.75 -12.96
N SER A 4 1.66 -11.83 -13.92
CA SER A 4 1.49 -10.40 -13.65
C SER A 4 0.00 -10.09 -13.55
N VAL A 5 -0.43 -9.52 -12.42
CA VAL A 5 -1.81 -9.05 -12.24
C VAL A 5 -1.91 -7.57 -12.62
N VAL A 6 -2.80 -7.23 -13.54
CA VAL A 6 -3.10 -5.83 -13.88
C VAL A 6 -4.20 -5.32 -12.95
N VAL A 7 -3.85 -4.38 -12.08
CA VAL A 7 -4.80 -3.70 -11.20
C VAL A 7 -5.39 -2.48 -11.94
N LYS A 8 -6.70 -2.23 -11.78
CA LYS A 8 -7.44 -1.16 -12.47
C LYS A 8 -7.90 0.00 -11.57
N GLY A 9 -7.56 -0.04 -10.28
CA GLY A 9 -7.89 1.03 -9.33
C GLY A 9 -8.01 0.51 -7.90
N PHE A 10 -8.75 1.27 -7.08
CA PHE A 10 -8.94 1.01 -5.66
C PHE A 10 -10.40 0.68 -5.31
N ASP A 11 -10.56 -0.28 -4.41
CA ASP A 11 -11.83 -0.70 -3.80
C ASP A 11 -12.00 0.03 -2.46
N TRP A 12 -12.58 1.23 -2.50
CA TRP A 12 -12.90 2.03 -1.33
C TRP A 12 -14.38 1.92 -0.97
N ASP A 13 -14.67 1.63 0.29
CA ASP A 13 -16.02 1.63 0.85
C ASP A 13 -16.03 2.13 2.30
N VAL A 14 -17.21 2.10 2.93
CA VAL A 14 -17.40 2.48 4.33
C VAL A 14 -16.72 1.54 5.33
N GLY A 15 -16.36 0.32 4.90
CA GLY A 15 -15.73 -0.70 5.74
C GLY A 15 -14.21 -0.60 5.84
N ASN A 16 -13.54 0.04 4.87
CA ASN A 16 -12.09 0.24 4.90
C ASN A 16 -11.64 1.70 5.04
N TRP A 17 -12.36 2.66 4.46
CA TRP A 17 -11.89 4.04 4.44
C TRP A 17 -11.64 4.65 5.83
N PRO A 18 -12.57 4.57 6.81
CA PRO A 18 -12.34 5.17 8.13
C PRO A 18 -11.08 4.66 8.84
N LYS A 19 -10.72 3.38 8.62
CA LYS A 19 -9.53 2.75 9.22
C LYS A 19 -8.23 3.27 8.61
N CYS A 20 -8.23 3.58 7.31
CA CYS A 20 -7.07 4.13 6.62
C CYS A 20 -6.93 5.64 6.89
N GLY A 21 -8.04 6.37 6.88
CA GLY A 21 -8.05 7.82 7.09
C GLY A 21 -7.75 8.25 8.53
N LYS A 22 -7.89 7.37 9.53
CA LYS A 22 -7.68 7.71 10.96
C LYS A 22 -6.27 8.23 11.29
N HIS A 23 -5.30 8.01 10.40
CA HIS A 23 -3.91 8.45 10.56
C HIS A 23 -3.60 9.75 9.80
N GLY A 24 -4.62 10.47 9.34
CA GLY A 24 -4.48 11.76 8.66
C GLY A 24 -4.08 11.66 7.19
N LEU A 25 -4.20 10.48 6.57
CA LEU A 25 -4.06 10.33 5.12
C LEU A 25 -5.40 10.59 4.44
N SER A 26 -5.35 11.21 3.27
CA SER A 26 -6.43 11.21 2.29
C SER A 26 -6.43 9.91 1.46
N ARG A 27 -7.53 9.63 0.72
CA ARG A 27 -7.55 8.52 -0.25
C ARG A 27 -6.47 8.73 -1.32
N ALA A 28 -6.39 9.94 -1.86
CA ALA A 28 -5.40 10.32 -2.87
C ALA A 28 -3.97 10.01 -2.42
N GLU A 29 -3.58 10.38 -1.19
CA GLU A 29 -2.23 10.08 -0.66
C GLU A 29 -1.95 8.58 -0.51
N VAL A 30 -2.98 7.76 -0.28
CA VAL A 30 -2.82 6.29 -0.29
C VAL A 30 -2.62 5.77 -1.71
N GLU A 31 -3.31 6.35 -2.69
CA GLU A 31 -3.18 5.96 -4.10
C GLU A 31 -1.83 6.39 -4.69
N GLU A 32 -1.34 7.57 -4.30
CA GLU A 32 -0.03 8.13 -4.69
C GLU A 32 1.15 7.21 -4.37
N VAL A 33 1.00 6.31 -3.38
CA VAL A 33 2.01 5.28 -3.05
C VAL A 33 2.44 4.47 -4.27
N PHE A 34 1.55 4.29 -5.25
CA PHE A 34 1.79 3.50 -6.46
C PHE A 34 2.25 4.32 -7.67
N GLU A 35 2.36 5.65 -7.54
CA GLU A 35 2.77 6.54 -8.64
C GLU A 35 4.29 6.66 -8.78
N GLY A 36 5.05 6.23 -7.77
CA GLY A 36 6.51 6.35 -7.73
C GLY A 36 7.23 5.05 -7.37
N PRO A 37 8.53 5.13 -7.01
CA PRO A 37 9.28 3.99 -6.52
C PRO A 37 8.57 3.32 -5.33
N LEU A 38 8.29 2.04 -5.49
CA LEU A 38 7.47 1.27 -4.59
C LEU A 38 8.22 0.00 -4.18
N MET A 39 8.30 -0.25 -2.88
CA MET A 39 8.70 -1.55 -2.36
C MET A 39 7.45 -2.37 -2.05
N LEU A 40 7.36 -3.55 -2.67
CA LEU A 40 6.31 -4.53 -2.42
C LEU A 40 6.87 -5.74 -1.70
N MET A 41 6.15 -6.22 -0.70
CA MET A 41 6.49 -7.42 0.05
C MET A 41 5.24 -8.17 0.47
N THR A 42 5.34 -9.49 0.54
CA THR A 42 4.27 -10.32 1.11
C THR A 42 4.14 -10.04 2.60
N ASP A 43 2.92 -9.84 3.07
CA ASP A 43 2.64 -9.74 4.50
C ASP A 43 2.68 -11.17 5.10
N PRO A 44 3.49 -11.43 6.14
CA PRO A 44 3.54 -12.72 6.82
C PRO A 44 2.30 -12.90 7.71
N HIS A 45 1.12 -12.98 7.10
CA HIS A 45 -0.15 -13.19 7.77
C HIS A 45 -0.72 -14.56 7.40
N LEU A 46 -1.14 -15.31 8.41
CA LEU A 46 -1.77 -16.62 8.25
C LEU A 46 -3.23 -16.43 7.84
N GLY A 47 -3.61 -16.99 6.69
CA GLY A 47 -4.97 -16.91 6.15
C GLY A 47 -5.04 -16.15 4.83
N GLN A 48 -5.45 -14.88 4.87
CA GLN A 48 -5.58 -14.07 3.66
C GLN A 48 -4.22 -13.54 3.21
N GLN A 49 -3.86 -13.80 1.94
CA GLN A 49 -2.66 -13.28 1.32
C GLN A 49 -2.74 -11.75 1.22
N ARG A 50 -2.02 -11.06 2.09
CA ARG A 50 -1.91 -9.61 2.13
C ARG A 50 -0.57 -9.17 1.55
N MET A 51 -0.55 -7.96 1.03
CA MET A 51 0.66 -7.31 0.55
C MET A 51 0.92 -6.06 1.37
N ARG A 52 2.21 -5.76 1.56
CA ARG A 52 2.66 -4.47 2.08
C ARG A 52 3.28 -3.68 0.94
N ALA A 53 3.00 -2.39 0.94
CA ALA A 53 3.58 -1.38 0.07
C ALA A 53 4.24 -0.31 0.93
N ILE A 54 5.46 0.07 0.55
CA ILE A 54 6.10 1.29 1.02
C ILE A 54 6.39 2.17 -0.20
N GLY A 55 5.85 3.38 -0.17
CA GLY A 55 6.07 4.39 -1.20
C GLY A 55 5.99 5.78 -0.60
N LYS A 56 5.96 6.79 -1.47
CA LYS A 56 5.86 8.20 -1.08
C LYS A 56 4.60 8.83 -1.65
N THR A 57 4.03 9.76 -0.88
CA THR A 57 3.11 10.76 -1.44
C THR A 57 3.86 11.68 -2.40
N ARG A 58 3.13 12.47 -3.19
CA ARG A 58 3.70 13.53 -4.03
C ARG A 58 4.45 14.59 -3.22
N SER A 59 4.04 14.81 -1.96
CA SER A 59 4.75 15.68 -1.00
C SER A 59 6.00 15.04 -0.40
N GLY A 60 6.37 13.82 -0.81
CA GLY A 60 7.58 13.13 -0.40
C GLY A 60 7.48 12.40 0.95
N ARG A 61 6.29 12.32 1.55
CA ARG A 61 6.08 11.63 2.83
C ARG A 61 5.97 10.13 2.62
N TYR A 62 6.72 9.36 3.41
CA TYR A 62 6.66 7.91 3.37
C TYR A 62 5.36 7.36 3.94
N VAL A 63 4.75 6.43 3.22
CA VAL A 63 3.51 5.75 3.60
C VAL A 63 3.76 4.24 3.66
N PHE A 64 3.30 3.64 4.75
CA PHE A 64 3.19 2.20 4.89
C PHE A 64 1.73 1.79 4.66
N LEU A 65 1.52 0.92 3.67
CA LEU A 65 0.21 0.45 3.24
C LEU A 65 0.13 -1.07 3.33
N VAL A 66 -0.95 -1.60 3.90
CA VAL A 66 -1.32 -3.01 3.86
C VAL A 66 -2.59 -3.15 3.03
N PHE A 67 -2.60 -4.06 2.07
CA PHE A 67 -3.71 -4.24 1.15
C PHE A 67 -3.85 -5.68 0.66
N VAL A 68 -4.97 -5.96 0.00
CA VAL A 68 -5.21 -7.20 -0.77
C VAL A 68 -5.64 -6.83 -2.17
N ILE A 69 -5.46 -7.75 -3.12
CA ILE A 69 -6.03 -7.62 -4.47
C ILE A 69 -7.34 -8.40 -4.50
N ARG A 70 -8.43 -7.77 -4.95
CA ARG A 70 -9.75 -8.40 -5.10
C ARG A 70 -10.21 -8.37 -6.54
N ALA A 71 -10.87 -9.44 -6.99
CA ALA A 71 -11.63 -9.42 -8.23
C ALA A 71 -13.04 -8.85 -7.94
N VAL A 72 -13.38 -7.72 -8.54
CA VAL A 72 -14.69 -7.07 -8.46
C VAL A 72 -15.17 -6.78 -9.87
N ASN A 73 -16.34 -7.30 -10.25
CA ASN A 73 -16.92 -7.13 -11.59
C ASN A 73 -15.91 -7.42 -12.73
N GLY A 74 -15.14 -8.50 -12.59
CA GLY A 74 -14.13 -8.91 -13.58
C GLY A 74 -12.84 -8.06 -13.60
N ARG A 75 -12.63 -7.16 -12.63
CA ARG A 75 -11.43 -6.32 -12.53
C ARG A 75 -10.67 -6.58 -11.24
N HIS A 76 -9.35 -6.57 -11.30
CA HIS A 76 -8.53 -6.59 -10.09
C HIS A 76 -8.40 -5.18 -9.52
N LEU A 77 -8.77 -5.02 -8.25
CA LEU A 77 -8.69 -3.77 -7.50
C LEU A 77 -7.84 -3.96 -6.24
N ILE A 78 -7.09 -2.93 -5.87
CA ILE A 78 -6.44 -2.87 -4.56
C ILE A 78 -7.51 -2.52 -3.53
N ARG A 79 -7.66 -3.36 -2.50
CA ARG A 79 -8.44 -3.03 -1.31
C ARG A 79 -7.51 -2.71 -0.16
N PRO A 80 -7.35 -1.43 0.20
CA PRO A 80 -6.58 -1.04 1.38
C PRO A 80 -7.20 -1.60 2.65
N ILE A 81 -6.35 -2.11 3.54
CA ILE A 81 -6.71 -2.64 4.87
C ILE A 81 -6.25 -1.67 5.96
N SER A 82 -5.04 -1.15 5.82
CA SER A 82 -4.43 -0.19 6.76
C SER A 82 -3.46 0.71 6.01
N ALA A 83 -3.45 2.00 6.33
CA ALA A 83 -2.50 2.96 5.78
C ALA A 83 -2.06 3.94 6.89
N ARG A 84 -0.78 4.28 6.92
CA ARG A 84 -0.25 5.31 7.82
C ARG A 84 1.02 5.93 7.28
N TYR A 85 1.34 7.13 7.75
CA TYR A 85 2.68 7.67 7.61
C TYR A 85 3.67 6.81 8.38
N MET A 86 4.87 6.65 7.81
CA MET A 86 5.96 5.96 8.49
C MET A 86 6.61 6.87 9.54
N HIS A 87 7.08 6.26 10.62
CA HIS A 87 7.91 6.94 11.61
C HIS A 87 9.36 7.04 11.13
N GLN A 88 10.10 8.04 11.60
CA GLN A 88 11.47 8.32 11.16
C GLN A 88 12.40 7.09 11.25
N LYS A 89 12.30 6.30 12.32
CA LYS A 89 13.10 5.07 12.48
C LYS A 89 12.83 4.04 11.38
N GLU A 90 11.56 3.90 10.97
CA GLU A 90 11.16 2.97 9.90
C GLU A 90 11.65 3.46 8.54
N ILE A 91 11.59 4.78 8.31
CA ILE A 91 12.11 5.41 7.09
C ILE A 91 13.61 5.17 6.97
N THR A 92 14.38 5.44 8.04
CA THR A 92 15.82 5.22 8.06
C THR A 92 16.17 3.76 7.77
N PHE A 93 15.44 2.81 8.38
CA PHE A 93 15.62 1.39 8.10
C PHE A 93 15.31 1.04 6.63
N TYR A 94 14.17 1.53 6.12
CA TYR A 94 13.75 1.34 4.73
C TYR A 94 14.81 1.84 3.74
N GLU A 95 15.29 3.07 3.92
CA GLU A 95 16.28 3.65 3.01
C GLU A 95 17.61 2.90 3.04
N GLN A 96 18.04 2.39 4.20
CA GLN A 96 19.24 1.57 4.30
C GLN A 96 19.12 0.24 3.55
N GLN A 97 17.93 -0.38 3.58
CA GLN A 97 17.67 -1.61 2.82
C GLN A 97 17.55 -1.31 1.31
N TYR A 98 16.88 -0.21 0.95
CA TYR A 98 16.69 0.18 -0.44
C TYR A 98 18.00 0.55 -1.15
N ARG A 99 18.95 1.23 -0.47
CA ARG A 99 20.26 1.58 -1.05
C ARG A 99 21.19 0.39 -1.30
N LYS A 100 20.89 -0.79 -0.74
CA LYS A 100 21.71 -2.01 -0.90
C LYS A 100 21.25 -2.91 -2.04
N THR A 101 20.18 -2.53 -2.73
CA THR A 101 19.60 -3.26 -3.87
C THR A 101 19.72 -2.41 -5.12
#